data_AF-X1ES22-F1
#
_entry.id   AF-X1ES22-F1
#
_cell.length_a   1.000
_cell.length_b   1.000
_cell.length_c   1.000
_cell.angle_alpha   90.00
_cell.angle_beta   90.00
_cell.angle_gamma   90.00
#
_symmetry.space_group_name_H-M   'P 1'
#
loop_
_entity.id
_entity.type
_entity.pdbx_description
1 polymer ?
#
loop_
_entity_poly.entity_id
_entity_poly.type
_entity_poly.pdbx_seq_one_letter_code
_entity_poly.pdbx_strand_id
1 'polypeptide(L)'
;SESEKSAVAIGDPELGKRLREACLELIEKGLVVGMQDMGAAGLTCSSCEMASRGATGIEIDVALVPQREKGMTPYEILLSESQERMLAILKDDKEKAALDILQKWNINAVKIGKVTDDKMMRVREEGVVVCEVPAEALTEKAPLYDREVKEPAYLKEAQKLTRESLKEPDDLNQVLLQLLDSPTIASKESAYKSFTA
;
A
#
# COMPACT_ATOMS: atom_id res chain seq x y z
N SER A 1 15.54 -27.16 -2.75
CA SER A 1 14.78 -26.58 -1.62
C SER A 1 14.98 -25.07 -1.61
N GLU A 2 14.57 -24.41 -2.69
CA GLU A 2 14.72 -22.96 -2.89
C GLU A 2 13.40 -22.21 -2.61
N SER A 3 12.51 -22.80 -1.80
CA SER A 3 11.11 -22.35 -1.68
C SER A 3 10.81 -21.45 -0.48
N GLU A 4 11.81 -20.86 0.18
CA GLU A 4 11.61 -19.90 1.28
C GLU A 4 12.69 -18.81 1.29
N LYS A 5 12.96 -18.17 0.14
CA LYS A 5 13.45 -16.79 0.19
C LYS A 5 12.29 -15.92 0.66
N SER A 6 12.12 -15.90 1.99
CA SER A 6 11.35 -14.97 2.81
C SER A 6 10.59 -13.92 1.99
N ALA A 7 9.26 -14.06 1.89
CA ALA A 7 8.33 -13.05 1.37
C ALA A 7 8.25 -11.79 2.27
N VAL A 8 9.31 -11.51 3.03
CA VAL A 8 9.39 -10.35 3.91
C VAL A 8 9.83 -9.17 3.07
N ALA A 9 8.89 -8.27 2.81
CA ALA A 9 9.18 -6.93 2.33
C ALA A 9 10.10 -6.24 3.35
N ILE A 10 11.37 -6.05 2.99
CA ILE A 10 12.31 -5.27 3.78
C ILE A 10 12.14 -3.82 3.33
N GLY A 11 11.57 -2.99 4.21
CA GLY A 11 11.50 -1.55 3.99
C GLY A 11 12.77 -0.83 4.44
N ASP A 12 12.94 0.39 3.92
CA ASP A 12 13.94 1.39 4.31
C ASP A 12 13.22 2.58 4.97
N PRO A 13 13.13 2.62 6.32
CA PRO A 13 12.43 3.69 7.03
C PRO A 13 13.00 5.09 6.78
N GLU A 14 14.30 5.21 6.52
CA GLU A 14 14.94 6.50 6.30
C GLU A 14 14.63 7.02 4.90
N LEU A 15 14.64 6.15 3.89
CA LEU A 15 14.11 6.48 2.57
C LEU A 15 12.62 6.83 2.64
N GLY A 16 11.81 6.04 3.36
CA GLY A 16 10.38 6.29 3.55
C GLY A 16 10.10 7.65 4.21
N LYS A 17 10.89 8.04 5.20
CA LYS A 17 10.82 9.37 5.82
C LYS A 17 11.13 10.48 4.82
N ARG A 18 12.23 10.39 4.07
CA ARG A 18 12.60 11.41 3.07
C ARG A 18 11.56 11.48 1.94
N LEU A 19 11.03 10.35 1.51
CA LEU A 19 9.97 10.27 0.49
C LEU A 19 8.72 10.99 0.98
N ARG A 20 8.29 10.74 2.23
CA ARG A 20 7.15 11.44 2.85
C ARG A 20 7.35 12.95 2.86
N GLU A 21 8.50 13.44 3.33
CA GLU A 21 8.78 14.88 3.36
C GLU A 21 8.77 15.51 1.97
N ALA A 22 9.34 14.82 0.97
CA ALA A 22 9.30 15.27 -0.42
C ALA A 22 7.86 15.33 -0.96
N CYS A 23 7.05 14.30 -0.72
CA CYS A 23 5.65 14.27 -1.11
C CYS A 23 4.85 15.42 -0.51
N LEU A 24 5.04 15.70 0.80
CA LEU A 24 4.38 16.82 1.48
C LEU A 24 4.77 18.17 0.86
N GLU A 25 6.06 18.39 0.58
CA GLU A 25 6.53 19.63 -0.04
C GLU A 25 6.00 19.81 -1.48
N LEU A 26 5.93 18.73 -2.26
CA LEU A 26 5.33 18.74 -3.61
C LEU A 26 3.85 19.14 -3.57
N ILE A 27 3.09 18.62 -2.59
CA ILE A 27 1.67 18.93 -2.37
C ILE A 27 1.50 20.38 -1.92
N GLU A 28 2.25 20.82 -0.92
CA GLU A 28 2.17 22.18 -0.37
C GLU A 28 2.44 23.24 -1.44
N LYS A 29 3.42 23.00 -2.33
CA LYS A 29 3.73 23.88 -3.46
C LYS A 29 2.79 23.72 -4.66
N GLY A 30 1.81 22.82 -4.57
CA GLY A 30 0.80 22.60 -5.59
C GLY A 30 1.38 22.11 -6.92
N LEU A 31 2.42 21.28 -6.88
CA LEU A 31 3.15 20.82 -8.08
C LEU A 31 2.57 19.52 -8.69
N VAL A 32 1.74 18.82 -7.94
CA VAL A 32 1.12 17.54 -8.34
C VAL A 32 -0.35 17.72 -8.70
N VAL A 33 -0.82 16.93 -9.67
CA VAL A 33 -2.24 16.72 -9.98
C VAL A 33 -2.77 15.55 -9.16
N GLY A 34 -1.98 14.49 -9.04
CA GLY A 34 -2.32 13.29 -8.29
C GLY A 34 -1.07 12.54 -7.86
N MET A 35 -1.19 11.74 -6.82
CA MET A 35 -0.11 10.92 -6.29
C MET A 35 -0.71 9.63 -5.70
N GLN A 36 0.01 8.51 -5.80
CA GLN A 36 -0.42 7.21 -5.30
C GLN A 36 0.77 6.41 -4.79
N ASP A 37 0.63 5.84 -3.60
CA ASP A 37 1.60 4.90 -3.05
C ASP A 37 1.55 3.58 -3.80
N MET A 38 2.67 2.86 -3.81
CA MET A 38 2.78 1.59 -4.53
C MET A 38 2.90 0.43 -3.55
N GLY A 39 1.77 -0.22 -3.31
CA GLY A 39 1.67 -1.42 -2.47
C GLY A 39 1.43 -2.67 -3.32
N ALA A 40 0.31 -3.35 -3.04
CA ALA A 40 -0.08 -4.58 -3.71
C ALA A 40 -0.23 -4.40 -5.23
N ALA A 41 0.32 -5.34 -6.00
CA ALA A 41 0.38 -5.28 -7.47
C ALA A 41 1.07 -4.03 -8.06
N GLY A 42 1.83 -3.29 -7.24
CA GLY A 42 2.83 -2.32 -7.68
C GLY A 42 2.35 -1.24 -8.66
N LEU A 43 3.08 -1.11 -9.77
CA LEU A 43 2.79 -0.13 -10.83
C LEU A 43 1.45 -0.39 -11.50
N THR A 44 1.05 -1.66 -11.61
CA THR A 44 -0.22 -2.03 -12.26
C THR A 44 -1.39 -1.38 -11.54
N CYS A 45 -1.49 -1.63 -10.23
CA CYS A 45 -2.57 -1.11 -9.40
C CYS A 45 -2.53 0.42 -9.38
N SER A 46 -1.38 0.98 -9.02
CA SER A 46 -1.22 2.42 -8.85
C SER A 46 -1.57 3.20 -10.12
N SER A 47 -1.10 2.74 -11.28
CA SER A 47 -1.37 3.40 -12.56
C SER A 47 -2.82 3.26 -12.99
N CYS A 48 -3.40 2.06 -12.88
CA CYS A 48 -4.80 1.82 -13.26
C CYS A 48 -5.78 2.58 -12.37
N GLU A 49 -5.55 2.58 -11.06
CA GLU A 49 -6.37 3.30 -10.10
C GLU A 49 -6.31 4.82 -10.32
N MET A 50 -5.12 5.37 -10.54
CA MET A 50 -4.98 6.81 -10.84
C MET A 50 -5.69 7.18 -12.15
N ALA A 51 -5.53 6.38 -13.21
CA ALA A 51 -6.21 6.59 -14.48
C ALA A 51 -7.74 6.51 -14.34
N SER A 52 -8.24 5.46 -13.68
CA SER A 52 -9.67 5.22 -13.46
C SER A 52 -10.31 6.37 -12.65
N ARG A 53 -9.72 6.75 -11.51
CA ARG A 53 -10.23 7.88 -10.69
C ARG A 53 -10.18 9.23 -11.40
N GLY A 54 -9.20 9.42 -12.28
CA GLY A 54 -9.08 10.61 -13.12
C GLY A 54 -10.03 10.64 -14.31
N ALA A 55 -10.74 9.53 -14.61
CA ALA A 55 -11.45 9.31 -15.86
C ALA A 55 -10.58 9.54 -17.11
N THR A 56 -9.27 9.28 -16.97
CA THR A 56 -8.21 9.42 -17.98
C THR A 56 -7.60 8.06 -18.30
N GLY A 57 -6.71 8.01 -19.29
CA GLY A 57 -5.78 6.90 -19.46
C GLY A 57 -4.39 7.22 -18.92
N ILE A 58 -3.50 6.24 -18.96
CA ILE A 58 -2.08 6.40 -18.62
C ILE A 58 -1.24 5.50 -19.51
N GLU A 59 -0.14 6.04 -20.01
CA GLU A 59 0.85 5.33 -20.80
C GLU A 59 2.19 5.37 -20.07
N ILE A 60 2.75 4.21 -19.75
CA ILE A 60 4.08 4.07 -19.13
C ILE A 60 5.00 3.20 -19.99
N ASP A 61 6.30 3.46 -19.92
CA ASP A 61 7.35 2.61 -20.49
C ASP A 61 8.15 1.95 -19.35
N VAL A 62 8.08 0.62 -19.26
CA VAL A 62 8.76 -0.13 -18.20
C VAL A 62 10.27 -0.09 -18.31
N ALA A 63 10.82 0.20 -19.50
CA ALA A 63 12.26 0.36 -19.69
C ALA A 63 12.80 1.62 -18.98
N LEU A 64 11.94 2.60 -18.66
CA LEU A 64 12.31 3.82 -17.93
C LEU A 64 12.21 3.64 -16.41
N VAL A 65 11.56 2.58 -15.94
CA VAL A 65 11.36 2.35 -14.50
C VAL A 65 12.70 1.96 -13.87
N PRO A 66 13.13 2.56 -12.74
CA PRO A 66 14.36 2.17 -12.08
C PRO A 66 14.25 0.74 -11.53
N GLN A 67 15.15 -0.14 -11.94
CA GLN A 67 15.16 -1.56 -11.55
C GLN A 67 16.27 -1.85 -10.57
N ARG A 68 15.97 -2.62 -9.52
CA ARG A 68 16.98 -3.10 -8.56
C ARG A 68 17.71 -4.32 -9.10
N GLU A 69 17.03 -5.14 -9.88
CA GLU A 69 17.52 -6.39 -10.44
C GLU A 69 17.61 -6.25 -11.97
N LYS A 70 18.65 -6.83 -12.58
CA LYS A 70 18.84 -6.74 -14.03
C LYS A 70 17.99 -7.78 -14.74
N GLY A 71 17.47 -7.43 -15.91
CA GLY A 71 16.76 -8.37 -16.77
C GLY A 71 15.36 -8.73 -16.27
N MET A 72 14.73 -7.84 -15.48
CA MET A 72 13.33 -8.01 -15.11
C MET A 72 12.45 -7.89 -16.35
N THR A 73 11.49 -8.80 -16.49
CA THR A 73 10.48 -8.73 -17.53
C THR A 73 9.45 -7.62 -17.25
N PRO A 74 8.71 -7.13 -18.26
CA PRO A 74 7.63 -6.17 -18.05
C PRO A 74 6.63 -6.63 -16.98
N TYR A 75 6.31 -7.92 -16.93
CA TYR A 75 5.43 -8.51 -15.93
C TYR A 75 5.97 -8.35 -14.50
N GLU A 76 7.25 -8.65 -14.28
CA GLU A 76 7.90 -8.51 -12.98
C GLU A 76 8.04 -7.04 -12.55
N ILE A 77 8.33 -6.13 -13.48
CA ILE A 77 8.40 -4.69 -13.20
C ILE A 77 7.03 -4.17 -12.76
N LEU A 78 5.98 -4.57 -13.47
CA LEU A 78 4.60 -4.11 -13.23
C LEU A 78 4.04 -4.58 -11.89
N LEU A 79 4.32 -5.83 -11.51
CA LEU A 79 3.77 -6.47 -10.31
C LEU A 79 4.75 -6.48 -9.12
N SER A 80 5.95 -5.92 -9.29
CA SER A 80 6.90 -5.76 -8.19
C SER A 80 6.27 -4.94 -7.06
N GLU A 81 6.38 -5.46 -5.84
CA GLU A 81 5.96 -4.83 -4.58
C GLU A 81 7.16 -4.34 -3.76
N SER A 82 8.25 -3.95 -4.44
CA SER A 82 9.38 -3.30 -3.76
C SER A 82 8.92 -2.05 -3.00
N GLN A 83 9.52 -1.84 -1.84
CA GLN A 83 9.09 -0.81 -0.90
C GLN A 83 9.66 0.58 -1.24
N GLU A 84 9.09 1.57 -0.55
CA GLU A 84 9.36 3.02 -0.66
C GLU A 84 9.23 3.60 -2.07
N ARG A 85 8.10 3.31 -2.74
CA ARG A 85 7.80 3.86 -4.05
C ARG A 85 6.52 4.68 -4.05
N MET A 86 6.51 5.70 -4.90
CA MET A 86 5.40 6.62 -5.10
C MET A 86 5.27 6.91 -6.59
N LEU A 87 4.04 6.87 -7.11
CA LEU A 87 3.71 7.34 -8.44
C LEU A 87 3.11 8.75 -8.32
N ALA A 88 3.64 9.71 -9.09
CA ALA A 88 3.15 11.09 -9.07
C ALA A 88 2.86 11.59 -10.48
N ILE A 89 1.71 12.22 -10.65
CA ILE A 89 1.35 12.98 -11.85
C ILE A 89 1.63 14.45 -11.54
N LEU A 90 2.65 14.99 -12.20
CA LEU A 90 3.02 16.40 -12.07
C LEU A 90 2.11 17.28 -12.93
N LYS A 91 1.92 18.53 -12.52
CA LYS A 91 1.31 19.55 -13.38
C LYS A 91 2.24 19.88 -14.55
N ASP A 92 1.64 20.23 -15.68
CA ASP A 92 2.38 20.73 -16.84
C ASP A 92 3.30 21.89 -16.45
N ASP A 93 4.50 21.92 -17.05
CA ASP A 93 5.56 22.90 -16.80
C ASP A 93 6.09 22.99 -15.36
N LYS A 94 5.71 22.04 -14.47
CA LYS A 94 6.23 21.97 -13.08
C LYS A 94 7.30 20.89 -12.88
N GLU A 95 7.66 20.16 -13.93
CA GLU A 95 8.62 19.05 -13.89
C GLU A 95 9.95 19.46 -13.23
N LYS A 96 10.55 20.56 -13.67
CA LYS A 96 11.82 21.05 -13.11
C LYS A 96 11.72 21.35 -11.61
N ALA A 97 10.71 22.11 -11.20
CA ALA A 97 10.53 22.49 -9.80
C ALA A 97 10.29 21.26 -8.89
N ALA A 98 9.56 20.26 -9.40
CA ALA A 98 9.33 19.01 -8.67
C ALA A 98 10.62 18.19 -8.54
N LEU A 99 11.41 18.08 -9.62
CA LEU A 99 12.69 17.37 -9.61
C LEU A 99 13.71 18.04 -8.67
N ASP A 100 13.75 19.37 -8.61
CA ASP A 100 14.63 20.11 -7.67
C ASP A 100 14.30 19.76 -6.20
N ILE A 101 13.00 19.62 -5.86
CA ILE A 101 12.56 19.20 -4.52
C ILE A 101 12.92 17.75 -4.24
N LEU A 102 12.67 16.85 -5.20
CA LEU A 102 13.00 15.43 -5.05
C LEU A 102 14.51 15.26 -4.87
N GLN A 103 15.33 16.00 -5.60
CA GLN A 103 16.79 16.03 -5.44
C GLN A 103 17.20 16.57 -4.06
N LYS A 104 16.58 17.65 -3.57
CA LYS A 104 16.82 18.20 -2.22
C LYS A 104 16.62 17.14 -1.13
N TRP A 105 15.60 16.28 -1.26
CA TRP A 105 15.33 15.17 -0.33
C TRP A 105 16.08 13.88 -0.67
N ASN A 106 16.96 13.91 -1.67
CA ASN A 106 17.74 12.77 -2.17
C ASN A 106 16.84 11.59 -2.61
N ILE A 107 15.71 11.90 -3.24
CA ILE A 107 14.78 10.93 -3.81
C ILE A 107 15.08 10.76 -5.29
N ASN A 108 15.34 9.52 -5.70
CA ASN A 108 15.49 9.19 -7.12
C ASN A 108 14.11 9.22 -7.79
N ALA A 109 13.97 10.05 -8.82
CA ALA A 109 12.73 10.21 -9.55
C ALA A 109 13.00 10.26 -11.06
N VAL A 110 12.18 9.53 -11.82
CA VAL A 110 12.26 9.47 -13.27
C VAL A 110 10.87 9.57 -13.86
N LYS A 111 10.78 10.24 -15.01
CA LYS A 111 9.55 10.29 -15.80
C LYS A 111 9.43 8.98 -16.59
N ILE A 112 8.43 8.18 -16.25
CA ILE A 112 8.20 6.88 -16.89
C ILE A 112 7.07 6.89 -17.93
N GLY A 113 6.35 8.01 -18.08
CA GLY A 113 5.13 8.01 -18.86
C GLY A 113 4.39 9.35 -18.90
N LYS A 114 3.13 9.28 -19.31
CA LYS A 114 2.20 10.41 -19.45
C LYS A 114 0.75 9.98 -19.23
N VAL A 115 -0.10 10.94 -18.89
CA VAL A 115 -1.56 10.80 -18.87
C VAL A 115 -2.10 10.89 -20.29
N THR A 116 -3.13 10.11 -20.61
CA THR A 116 -3.85 10.12 -21.89
C THR A 116 -5.35 10.37 -21.67
N ASP A 117 -6.10 10.61 -22.73
CA ASP A 117 -7.55 10.89 -22.70
C ASP A 117 -8.41 9.71 -23.19
N ASP A 118 -7.79 8.56 -23.49
CA ASP A 118 -8.40 7.36 -24.07
C ASP A 118 -8.90 6.33 -23.05
N LYS A 119 -8.72 6.58 -21.74
CA LYS A 119 -9.10 5.70 -20.62
C LYS A 119 -8.39 4.34 -20.60
N MET A 120 -7.30 4.21 -21.34
CA MET A 120 -6.51 2.98 -21.41
C MET A 120 -5.36 3.02 -20.41
N MET A 121 -5.10 1.89 -19.76
CA MET A 121 -3.79 1.60 -19.17
C MET A 121 -2.93 0.95 -20.26
N ARG A 122 -1.90 1.67 -20.71
CA ARG A 122 -0.98 1.19 -21.73
C ARG A 122 0.43 1.06 -21.17
N VAL A 123 1.00 -0.13 -21.31
CA VAL A 123 2.38 -0.42 -20.93
C VAL A 123 3.19 -0.66 -22.18
N ARG A 124 4.31 0.04 -22.30
CA ARG A 124 5.31 -0.12 -23.34
C ARG A 124 6.60 -0.68 -22.77
N GLU A 125 7.36 -1.36 -23.60
CA GLU A 125 8.76 -1.70 -23.38
C GLU A 125 9.54 -1.17 -24.59
N GLU A 126 10.43 -0.19 -24.36
CA GLU A 126 11.22 0.46 -25.41
C GLU A 126 10.32 1.01 -26.56
N GLY A 127 9.19 1.61 -26.19
CA GLY A 127 8.21 2.16 -27.12
C GLY A 127 7.22 1.15 -27.72
N VAL A 128 7.42 -0.16 -27.58
CA VAL A 128 6.54 -1.22 -28.09
C VAL A 128 5.45 -1.56 -27.06
N VAL A 129 4.18 -1.59 -27.45
CA VAL A 129 3.08 -1.92 -26.53
C VAL A 129 3.12 -3.40 -26.16
N VAL A 130 3.25 -3.67 -24.86
CA VAL A 130 3.29 -5.02 -24.28
C VAL A 130 2.03 -5.37 -23.48
N CYS A 131 1.27 -4.35 -23.03
CA CYS A 131 -0.03 -4.53 -22.39
C CYS A 131 -0.91 -3.31 -22.67
N GLU A 132 -2.19 -3.53 -22.99
CA GLU A 132 -3.18 -2.47 -23.15
C GLU A 132 -4.54 -2.98 -22.69
N VAL A 133 -5.10 -2.33 -21.67
CA VAL A 133 -6.40 -2.69 -21.08
C VAL A 133 -7.16 -1.44 -20.64
N PRO A 134 -8.50 -1.43 -20.69
CA PRO A 134 -9.28 -0.32 -20.11
C PRO A 134 -9.01 -0.20 -18.60
N ALA A 135 -8.69 0.99 -18.10
CA ALA A 135 -8.34 1.18 -16.68
C ALA A 135 -9.47 0.75 -15.72
N GLU A 136 -10.73 1.02 -16.08
CA GLU A 136 -11.92 0.59 -15.32
C GLU A 136 -12.05 -0.94 -15.24
N ALA A 137 -11.54 -1.68 -16.22
CA ALA A 137 -11.65 -3.14 -16.24
C ALA A 137 -10.86 -3.79 -15.09
N LEU A 138 -9.77 -3.15 -14.67
CA LEU A 138 -8.91 -3.61 -13.57
C LEU A 138 -9.29 -3.04 -12.20
N THR A 139 -10.23 -2.11 -12.13
CA THR A 139 -10.58 -1.38 -10.90
C THR A 139 -12.03 -1.59 -10.51
N GLU A 140 -12.97 -1.26 -11.38
CA GLU A 140 -14.41 -1.17 -11.06
C GLU A 140 -15.23 -2.37 -11.56
N LYS A 141 -14.68 -3.19 -12.47
CA LYS A 141 -15.43 -4.26 -13.16
C LYS A 141 -15.09 -5.66 -12.64
N ALA A 142 -14.49 -5.76 -11.46
CA ALA A 142 -14.29 -7.03 -10.80
C ALA A 142 -15.65 -7.66 -10.42
N PRO A 143 -15.88 -8.96 -10.69
CA PRO A 143 -17.09 -9.64 -10.26
C PRO A 143 -17.27 -9.60 -8.74
N LEU A 144 -18.43 -9.13 -8.29
CA LEU A 144 -18.81 -9.16 -6.88
C LEU A 144 -19.49 -10.49 -6.54
N TYR A 145 -19.08 -11.08 -5.42
CA TYR A 145 -19.70 -12.30 -4.91
C TYR A 145 -20.81 -11.95 -3.91
N ASP A 146 -22.04 -12.39 -4.18
CA ASP A 146 -23.09 -12.46 -3.18
C ASP A 146 -23.03 -13.84 -2.52
N ARG A 147 -22.49 -13.89 -1.30
CA ARG A 147 -22.33 -15.14 -0.54
C ARG A 147 -23.40 -15.22 0.53
N GLU A 148 -24.06 -16.37 0.62
CA GLU A 148 -24.99 -16.63 1.72
C GLU A 148 -24.27 -16.48 3.06
N VAL A 149 -24.75 -15.53 3.85
CA VAL A 149 -24.24 -15.26 5.20
C VAL A 149 -25.23 -15.79 6.22
N LYS A 150 -24.73 -16.57 7.18
CA LYS A 150 -25.52 -17.10 8.29
C LYS A 150 -24.78 -16.89 9.59
N GLU A 151 -25.52 -16.48 10.61
CA GLU A 151 -24.98 -16.37 11.97
C GLU A 151 -24.46 -17.74 12.44
N PRO A 152 -23.20 -17.83 12.88
CA PRO A 152 -22.66 -19.05 13.47
C PRO A 152 -23.49 -19.50 14.69
N ALA A 153 -23.91 -20.77 14.70
CA ALA A 153 -24.81 -21.29 15.73
C ALA A 153 -24.27 -21.15 17.17
N TYR A 154 -22.94 -21.18 17.34
CA TYR A 154 -22.30 -21.07 18.66
C TYR A 154 -22.43 -19.68 19.30
N LEU A 155 -22.66 -18.62 18.51
CA LEU A 155 -22.76 -17.25 19.05
C LEU A 155 -23.93 -17.11 20.00
N LYS A 156 -25.06 -17.75 19.69
CA LYS A 156 -26.23 -17.78 20.57
C LYS A 156 -25.93 -18.41 21.91
N GLU A 157 -25.08 -19.45 21.95
CA GLU A 157 -24.67 -20.07 23.21
C GLU A 157 -23.66 -19.21 23.96
N ALA A 158 -22.67 -18.64 23.27
CA ALA A 158 -21.67 -17.76 23.89
C ALA A 158 -22.29 -16.50 24.52
N GLN A 159 -23.38 -15.98 23.95
CA GLN A 159 -24.09 -14.80 24.44
C GLN A 159 -25.09 -15.08 25.58
N LYS A 160 -25.32 -16.34 25.94
CA LYS A 160 -26.20 -16.70 27.08
C LYS A 160 -25.54 -16.50 28.45
N LEU A 161 -24.23 -16.22 28.50
CA LEU A 161 -23.53 -16.00 29.76
C LEU A 161 -24.10 -14.77 30.46
N THR A 162 -24.72 -14.98 31.61
CA THR A 162 -25.26 -13.91 32.47
C THR A 162 -24.39 -13.77 33.71
N ARG A 163 -24.32 -12.57 34.30
CA ARG A 163 -23.52 -12.34 35.51
C ARG A 163 -24.03 -13.22 36.66
N GLU A 164 -25.34 -13.41 36.73
CA GLU A 164 -26.03 -14.22 37.73
C GLU A 164 -25.71 -15.71 37.60
N SER A 165 -25.31 -16.18 36.41
CA SER A 165 -24.90 -17.56 36.17
C SER A 165 -23.47 -17.87 36.60
N LEU A 166 -22.68 -16.85 36.95
CA LEU A 166 -21.29 -17.00 37.38
C LEU A 166 -21.25 -17.30 38.88
N LYS A 167 -20.54 -18.36 39.26
CA LYS A 167 -20.23 -18.62 40.66
C LYS A 167 -19.23 -17.57 41.14
N GLU A 168 -19.56 -16.88 42.24
CA GLU A 168 -18.62 -15.97 42.89
C GLU A 168 -17.43 -16.76 43.44
N PRO A 169 -16.18 -16.36 43.13
CA PRO A 169 -14.98 -16.99 43.67
C PRO A 169 -14.86 -16.78 45.18
N ASP A 170 -14.34 -17.78 45.88
CA ASP A 170 -14.17 -17.72 47.34
C ASP A 170 -13.05 -16.75 47.77
N ASP A 171 -12.08 -16.44 46.88
CA ASP A 171 -10.99 -15.48 47.10
C ASP A 171 -10.86 -14.51 45.92
N LEU A 172 -11.43 -13.32 46.07
CA LEU A 172 -11.38 -12.26 45.06
C LEU A 172 -9.98 -11.64 44.90
N ASN A 173 -9.14 -11.68 45.94
CA ASN A 173 -7.78 -11.15 45.84
C ASN A 173 -6.92 -12.04 44.94
N GLN A 174 -7.04 -13.37 45.09
CA GLN A 174 -6.34 -14.31 44.23
C GLN A 174 -6.78 -14.17 42.76
N VAL A 175 -8.10 -14.05 42.52
CA VAL A 175 -8.64 -13.85 41.16
C VAL A 175 -8.14 -12.54 40.56
N LEU A 176 -8.09 -11.44 41.33
CA LEU A 176 -7.52 -10.18 40.86
C LEU A 176 -6.05 -10.35 40.43
N LEU A 177 -5.23 -11.04 41.22
CA LEU A 177 -3.83 -11.30 40.86
C LEU A 177 -3.71 -12.14 39.58
N GLN A 178 -4.56 -13.16 39.40
CA GLN A 178 -4.60 -13.95 38.16
C GLN A 178 -5.00 -13.11 36.95
N LEU A 179 -5.98 -12.22 37.11
CA LEU A 179 -6.40 -11.31 36.04
C LEU A 179 -5.26 -10.36 35.68
N LEU A 180 -4.56 -9.78 36.66
CA LEU A 180 -3.42 -8.89 36.41
C LEU A 180 -2.23 -9.58 35.75
N ASP A 181 -2.07 -10.90 35.92
CA ASP A 181 -1.04 -11.72 35.26
C ASP A 181 -1.43 -12.13 33.82
N SER A 182 -2.71 -12.02 33.44
CA SER A 182 -3.16 -12.35 32.09
C SER A 182 -2.54 -11.39 31.06
N PRO A 183 -1.86 -11.88 30.00
CA PRO A 183 -1.24 -11.03 28.98
C PRO A 183 -2.21 -10.04 28.29
N THR A 184 -3.52 -10.35 28.28
CA THR A 184 -4.55 -9.45 27.73
C THR A 184 -4.80 -8.23 28.63
N ILE A 185 -4.68 -8.39 29.95
CA ILE A 185 -4.96 -7.36 30.97
C ILE A 185 -3.68 -6.68 31.46
N ALA A 186 -2.59 -7.45 31.63
CA ALA A 186 -1.31 -7.01 32.18
C ALA A 186 -0.76 -5.74 31.50
N SER A 187 0.15 -5.04 32.20
CA SER A 187 0.78 -3.83 31.68
C SER A 187 1.42 -4.06 30.32
N LYS A 188 1.14 -3.15 29.38
CA LYS A 188 1.74 -3.14 28.03
C LYS A 188 2.94 -2.19 27.95
N GLU A 189 3.42 -1.67 29.08
CA GLU A 189 4.53 -0.71 29.13
C GLU A 189 5.80 -1.24 28.42
N SER A 190 6.09 -2.53 28.52
CA SER A 190 7.23 -3.16 27.81
C SER A 190 7.13 -3.04 26.29
N ALA A 191 5.93 -3.15 25.74
CA ALA A 191 5.68 -2.96 24.31
C ALA A 191 5.77 -1.49 23.89
N TYR A 192 5.46 -0.54 24.79
CA TYR A 192 5.59 0.89 24.46
C TYR A 192 7.02 1.42 24.60
N LYS A 193 7.85 0.83 25.47
CA LYS A 193 9.28 1.16 25.61
C LYS A 193 10.10 0.90 24.35
N SER A 194 9.61 0.05 23.44
CA SER A 194 10.28 -0.22 22.16
C SER A 194 10.04 0.86 21.10
N PHE A 195 9.07 1.75 21.30
CA PHE A 195 8.92 2.95 20.48
C PHE A 195 9.79 4.07 21.06
N THR A 196 10.65 4.67 20.24
CA THR A 196 11.35 5.90 20.62
C THR A 196 10.34 7.05 20.65
N ALA A 197 10.33 7.81 21.75
CA ALA A 197 9.61 9.08 21.86
C ALA A 197 10.17 10.14 20.91
#